data_AF-A0A7D9M4Z2-F1
#
_entry.id   AF-A0A7D9M4Z2-F1
#
_cell.length_a   1.000
_cell.length_b   1.000
_cell.length_c   1.000
_cell.angle_alpha   90.00
_cell.angle_beta   90.00
_cell.angle_gamma   90.00
#
_symmetry.space_group_name_H-M   'P 1'
#
loop_
_entity.id
_entity.type
_entity.pdbx_description
1 polymer ?
#
loop_
_entity_poly.entity_id
_entity_poly.type
_entity_poly.pdbx_seq_one_letter_code
_entity_poly.pdbx_strand_id
1 'polypeptide(L)'
;PEHKIWLKTVFNTIKYLVADGLSFRGHDENSKLEEDLAGGLYLNTLSDLIFAQDPHLQQIAKNLPTNAKYTSPEIQNEVIETLAGIVRETVANECKEAELFTLIMDGTTDSSQ
;
A
#
# COMPACT_ATOMS: atom_id res chain seq x y z
N PRO A 1 18.23 -11.63 4.79
CA PRO A 1 17.25 -11.55 5.91
C PRO A 1 16.59 -10.17 5.96
N GLU A 2 17.41 -9.12 6.01
CA GLU A 2 17.00 -7.71 6.05
C GLU A 2 16.09 -7.31 4.88
N HIS A 3 16.43 -7.71 3.66
CA HIS A 3 15.58 -7.47 2.49
C HIS A 3 14.16 -8.04 2.62
N LYS A 4 14.00 -9.22 3.22
CA LYS A 4 12.68 -9.83 3.46
C LYS A 4 11.90 -9.06 4.54
N ILE A 5 12.59 -8.56 5.56
CA ILE A 5 12.00 -7.75 6.63
C ILE A 5 11.49 -6.43 6.05
N TRP A 6 12.29 -5.77 5.20
CA TRP A 6 11.88 -4.55 4.51
C TRP A 6 10.67 -4.80 3.61
N LEU A 7 10.71 -5.84 2.78
CA LEU A 7 9.59 -6.18 1.90
C LEU A 7 8.30 -6.42 2.69
N LYS A 8 8.38 -7.15 3.81
CA LYS A 8 7.22 -7.37 4.68
C LYS A 8 6.67 -6.06 5.25
N THR A 9 7.55 -5.12 5.60
CA THR A 9 7.17 -3.79 6.09
C THR A 9 6.41 -3.00 5.02
N VAL A 10 6.93 -3.00 3.79
CA VAL A 10 6.29 -2.36 2.62
C VAL A 10 4.90 -2.94 2.37
N PHE A 11 4.79 -4.27 2.27
CA PHE A 11 3.52 -4.95 2.03
C PHE A 11 2.49 -4.68 3.14
N ASN A 12 2.91 -4.72 4.40
CA ASN A 12 2.02 -4.46 5.52
C ASN A 12 1.52 -3.00 5.53
N THR A 13 2.39 -2.05 5.24
CA THR A 13 2.04 -0.62 5.16
C THR A 13 1.02 -0.39 4.06
N ILE A 14 1.27 -0.93 2.86
CA ILE A 14 0.34 -0.80 1.72
C ILE A 14 -1.00 -1.46 2.05
N LYS A 15 -0.98 -2.69 2.58
CA LYS A 15 -2.20 -3.41 2.97
C LYS A 15 -3.04 -2.61 3.97
N TYR A 16 -2.39 -2.02 4.98
CA TYR A 16 -3.06 -1.19 5.98
C TYR A 16 -3.78 0.00 5.33
N LEU A 17 -3.07 0.77 4.50
CA LEU A 17 -3.63 1.94 3.83
C LEU A 17 -4.76 1.58 2.85
N VAL A 18 -4.61 0.50 2.07
CA VAL A 18 -5.68 0.04 1.16
C VAL A 18 -6.91 -0.39 1.95
N ALA A 19 -6.74 -1.16 3.03
CA ALA A 19 -7.86 -1.69 3.81
C ALA A 19 -8.72 -0.57 4.43
N ASP A 20 -8.09 0.53 4.84
CA ASP A 20 -8.77 1.69 5.43
C ASP A 20 -9.17 2.75 4.37
N GLY A 21 -8.91 2.52 3.09
CA GLY A 21 -9.22 3.46 2.01
C GLY A 21 -8.43 4.77 2.08
N LEU A 22 -7.25 4.74 2.68
CA LEU A 22 -6.42 5.92 2.93
C LEU A 22 -5.57 6.27 1.70
N SER A 23 -5.40 7.57 1.45
CA SER A 23 -4.58 8.08 0.35
C SER A 23 -3.10 7.80 0.58
N PHE A 24 -2.39 7.32 -0.44
CA PHE A 24 -0.96 7.00 -0.36
C PHE A 24 -0.09 8.23 -0.61
N ARG A 25 -0.46 9.01 -1.64
CA ARG A 25 0.29 10.15 -2.18
C ARG A 25 0.00 11.42 -1.40
N GLY A 26 0.98 12.31 -1.38
CA GLY A 26 0.84 13.65 -0.82
C GLY A 26 0.84 14.71 -1.93
N HIS A 27 1.12 15.95 -1.54
CA HIS A 27 1.17 17.08 -2.46
C HIS A 27 2.39 17.03 -3.39
N ASP A 28 3.50 16.45 -2.94
CA ASP A 28 4.73 16.28 -3.72
C ASP A 28 5.10 14.79 -3.81
N GLU A 29 5.08 14.23 -5.03
CA GLU A 29 5.44 12.85 -5.28
C GLU A 29 6.96 12.64 -5.45
N ASN A 30 7.74 13.73 -5.49
CA ASN A 30 9.21 13.66 -5.53
C ASN A 30 9.84 13.60 -4.14
N SER A 31 9.06 13.81 -3.08
CA SER A 31 9.52 13.71 -1.70
C SER A 31 10.07 12.30 -1.44
N LYS A 32 11.21 12.25 -0.76
CA LYS A 32 11.86 10.99 -0.38
C LYS A 32 11.47 10.63 1.05
N LEU A 33 11.93 9.46 1.50
CA LEU A 33 11.79 8.98 2.89
C LEU A 33 12.34 9.95 3.97
N GLU A 34 12.97 11.06 3.58
CA GLU A 34 13.50 12.05 4.50
C GLU A 34 12.50 13.20 4.68
N GLU A 35 11.79 13.15 5.82
CA GLU A 35 11.20 14.26 6.60
C GLU A 35 10.37 15.32 5.84
N ASP A 36 9.77 14.99 4.71
CA ASP A 36 8.82 15.86 4.05
C ASP A 36 7.40 15.30 4.14
N LEU A 37 6.58 15.93 4.99
CA LEU A 37 5.15 15.62 5.13
C LEU A 37 4.39 15.73 3.80
N ALA A 38 4.91 16.47 2.82
CA ALA A 38 4.33 16.58 1.49
C ALA A 38 4.40 15.26 0.68
N GLY A 39 5.21 14.29 1.12
CA GLY A 39 5.39 12.99 0.46
C GLY A 39 4.21 12.01 0.58
N GLY A 40 3.24 12.35 1.43
CA GLY A 40 2.01 11.58 1.58
C GLY A 40 2.05 10.56 2.70
N LEU A 41 0.86 10.01 2.99
CA LEU A 41 0.65 9.16 4.16
C LEU A 41 1.52 7.90 4.13
N TYR A 42 1.83 7.36 2.95
CA TYR A 42 2.69 6.18 2.84
C TYR A 42 4.11 6.46 3.34
N LEU A 43 4.73 7.56 2.91
CA LEU A 43 6.08 7.93 3.35
C LEU A 43 6.07 8.34 4.83
N ASN A 44 5.08 9.12 5.26
CA ASN A 44 4.94 9.56 6.65
C ASN A 44 4.75 8.36 7.60
N THR A 45 4.01 7.32 7.18
CA THR A 45 3.86 6.10 7.99
C THR A 45 5.20 5.36 8.14
N LEU A 46 6.04 5.34 7.10
CA LEU A 46 7.37 4.73 7.19
C LEU A 46 8.30 5.57 8.08
N SER A 47 8.38 6.89 7.86
CA SER A 47 9.30 7.78 8.56
C SER A 47 8.90 8.04 10.02
N ASP A 48 7.65 8.39 10.25
CA ASP A 48 7.23 8.99 11.52
C ASP A 48 6.67 7.96 12.50
N LEU A 49 6.15 6.83 11.97
CA LEU A 49 5.56 5.77 12.78
C LEU A 49 6.45 4.54 12.86
N ILE A 50 6.86 3.98 11.72
CA ILE A 50 7.59 2.70 11.68
C ILE A 50 9.04 2.88 12.14
N PHE A 51 9.77 3.85 11.57
CA PHE A 51 11.17 4.08 11.97
C PHE A 51 11.32 4.63 13.39
N ALA A 52 10.33 5.39 13.88
CA ALA A 52 10.30 5.83 15.26
C ALA A 52 10.19 4.66 16.25
N GLN A 53 9.47 3.60 15.87
CA GLN A 53 9.30 2.41 16.70
C GLN A 53 10.43 1.39 16.54
N ASP A 54 10.99 1.27 15.34
CA ASP A 54 12.10 0.36 15.04
C ASP A 54 13.18 1.06 14.20
N PRO A 55 14.18 1.67 14.86
CA PRO A 55 15.32 2.29 14.18
C PRO A 55 16.15 1.31 13.35
N HIS A 56 16.08 0.00 13.62
CA HIS A 56 16.78 -0.99 12.80
C HIS A 56 16.16 -1.08 11.40
N LEU A 57 14.84 -0.93 11.27
CA LEU A 57 14.17 -0.84 9.95
C LEU A 57 14.65 0.38 9.16
N GLN A 58 14.90 1.51 9.83
CA GLN A 58 15.46 2.69 9.18
C GLN A 58 16.87 2.41 8.64
N GLN A 59 17.70 1.71 9.42
CA GLN A 59 19.04 1.31 9.00
C GLN A 59 18.98 0.34 7.81
N ILE A 60 18.07 -0.63 7.84
CA ILE A 60 17.83 -1.54 6.72
C ILE A 60 17.45 -0.73 5.48
N ALA A 61 16.48 0.18 5.58
CA ALA A 61 16.01 1.00 4.47
C ALA A 61 17.14 1.81 3.82
N LYS A 62 18.03 2.40 4.63
CA LYS A 62 19.21 3.16 4.18
C LYS A 62 20.28 2.29 3.52
N ASN A 63 20.41 1.04 3.96
CA ASN A 63 21.42 0.09 3.46
C ASN A 63 20.95 -0.72 2.25
N LEU A 64 19.70 -0.54 1.79
CA LEU A 64 19.22 -1.20 0.59
C LEU A 64 20.01 -0.73 -0.64
N PRO A 65 20.21 -1.63 -1.63
CA PRO A 65 20.90 -1.24 -2.84
C PRO A 65 20.12 -0.13 -3.56
N THR A 66 20.82 0.77 -4.24
CA THR A 66 20.25 2.02 -4.78
C THR A 66 19.13 1.78 -5.82
N ASN A 67 19.04 0.57 -6.37
CA ASN A 67 17.98 0.13 -7.28
C ASN A 67 16.71 -0.37 -6.57
N ALA A 68 16.70 -0.46 -5.23
CA ALA A 68 15.57 -0.90 -4.44
C ALA A 68 14.49 0.19 -4.36
N LYS A 69 13.67 0.29 -5.41
CA LYS A 69 12.61 1.30 -5.57
C LYS A 69 11.32 1.00 -4.79
N TYR A 70 11.42 0.42 -3.59
CA TYR A 70 10.23 -0.04 -2.85
C TYR A 70 9.26 1.08 -2.44
N THR A 71 9.76 2.31 -2.37
CA THR A 71 8.94 3.49 -2.10
C THR A 71 8.46 4.19 -3.36
N SER A 72 8.84 3.73 -4.55
CA SER A 72 8.40 4.38 -5.78
C SER A 72 6.92 4.13 -6.05
N PRO A 73 6.24 5.05 -6.77
CA PRO A 73 4.84 4.88 -7.10
C PRO A 73 4.56 3.58 -7.86
N GLU A 74 5.47 3.15 -8.73
CA GLU A 74 5.31 1.95 -9.53
C GLU A 74 5.22 0.69 -8.66
N ILE A 75 6.18 0.51 -7.73
CA ILE A 75 6.18 -0.66 -6.84
C ILE A 75 4.96 -0.66 -5.93
N GLN A 76 4.54 0.50 -5.44
CA GLN A 76 3.32 0.60 -4.64
C GLN A 76 2.09 0.13 -5.42
N ASN A 77 1.95 0.57 -6.69
CA ASN A 77 0.85 0.15 -7.56
C ASN A 77 0.90 -1.34 -7.88
N GLU A 78 2.08 -1.92 -8.11
CA GLU A 78 2.23 -3.37 -8.33
C GLU A 78 1.74 -4.18 -7.12
N VAL A 79 2.07 -3.74 -5.90
CA VAL A 79 1.60 -4.39 -4.68
C VAL A 79 0.08 -4.25 -4.54
N ILE A 80 -0.47 -3.08 -4.82
CA ILE A 80 -1.93 -2.85 -4.80
C ILE A 80 -2.64 -3.79 -5.79
N GLU A 81 -2.15 -3.89 -7.03
CA GLU A 81 -2.74 -4.80 -8.03
C GLU A 81 -2.61 -6.27 -7.63
N THR A 82 -1.49 -6.65 -7.02
CA THR A 82 -1.30 -8.01 -6.48
C THR A 82 -2.33 -8.31 -5.39
N LEU A 83 -2.51 -7.40 -4.42
CA LEU A 83 -3.50 -7.54 -3.36
C LEU A 83 -4.93 -7.60 -3.93
N ALA A 84 -5.23 -6.74 -4.89
CA ALA A 84 -6.53 -6.71 -5.55
C ALA A 84 -6.80 -8.01 -6.34
N GLY A 85 -5.78 -8.58 -6.99
CA GLY A 85 -5.85 -9.89 -7.63
C GLY A 85 -6.24 -11.01 -6.66
N ILE A 86 -5.58 -11.06 -5.50
CA ILE A 86 -5.89 -12.05 -4.44
C ILE A 86 -7.33 -11.91 -3.94
N VAL A 87 -7.78 -10.67 -3.70
CA VAL A 87 -9.16 -10.40 -3.26
C VAL A 87 -10.17 -10.83 -4.32
N ARG A 88 -9.95 -10.47 -5.59
CA ARG A 88 -10.82 -10.87 -6.71
C ARG A 88 -10.88 -12.38 -6.87
N GLU A 89 -9.75 -13.07 -6.78
CA GLU A 89 -9.69 -14.54 -6.88
C GLU A 89 -10.44 -15.19 -5.72
N THR A 90 -10.27 -14.68 -4.50
CA THR A 90 -10.95 -15.19 -3.30
C THR A 90 -12.46 -15.05 -3.45
N VAL A 91 -12.96 -13.86 -3.78
CA VAL A 91 -14.39 -13.61 -4.02
C VAL A 91 -14.91 -14.48 -5.17
N ALA A 92 -14.17 -14.59 -6.27
CA ALA A 92 -14.59 -15.41 -7.41
C ALA A 92 -14.67 -16.90 -7.07
N ASN A 93 -13.78 -17.41 -6.23
CA ASN A 93 -13.82 -18.80 -5.78
C ASN A 93 -14.97 -19.03 -4.80
N GLU A 94 -15.20 -18.11 -3.84
CA GLU A 94 -16.37 -18.15 -2.95
C GLU A 94 -17.68 -18.17 -3.74
N CYS A 95 -17.80 -17.36 -4.81
CA CYS A 95 -18.98 -17.37 -5.68
C CYS A 95 -19.16 -18.68 -6.45
N LYS A 96 -18.09 -19.35 -6.85
CA LYS A 96 -18.16 -20.65 -7.57
C LYS A 96 -18.55 -21.80 -6.65
N GLU A 97 -18.12 -21.75 -5.39
CA GLU A 97 -18.40 -22.76 -4.38
C GLU A 97 -19.80 -22.60 -3.77
N ALA A 98 -20.36 -21.39 -3.79
CA ALA A 98 -21.70 -21.12 -3.31
C ALA A 98 -22.78 -21.76 -4.21
N GLU A 99 -23.74 -22.47 -3.60
CA GLU A 99 -24.92 -22.98 -4.32
C GLU A 99 -25.82 -21.86 -4.84
N LEU A 100 -25.84 -20.72 -4.13
CA LEU A 100 -26.64 -19.54 -4.44
C LEU A 100 -25.84 -18.28 -4.08
N PHE A 101 -25.92 -17.26 -4.94
CA PHE A 101 -25.40 -15.92 -4.67
C PHE A 101 -26.43 -14.86 -5.05
N THR A 102 -26.33 -13.67 -4.45
CA THR A 102 -27.21 -12.52 -4.74
C THR A 102 -26.36 -11.33 -5.14
N LEU A 103 -26.80 -10.58 -6.16
CA LEU A 103 -26.17 -9.35 -6.60
C LEU A 103 -27.04 -8.16 -6.16
N ILE A 104 -26.46 -7.25 -5.38
CA ILE A 104 -27.08 -5.98 -5.02
C ILE A 104 -26.37 -4.91 -5.85
N MET A 105 -27.14 -4.16 -6.65
CA MET A 105 -26.63 -3.06 -7.46
C MET A 105 -27.18 -1.76 -6.89
N ASP A 106 -26.29 -0.86 -6.48
CA ASP A 106 -26.63 0.52 -6.11
C ASP A 106 -26.16 1.46 -7.23
N GLY A 107 -27.04 2.37 -7.62
CA GLY A 107 -26.82 3.31 -8.72
C GLY A 107 -26.93 4.74 -8.21
N THR A 108 -25.84 5.50 -8.26
CA THR A 108 -25.83 6.92 -7.94
C THR A 108 -25.78 7.73 -9.25
N THR A 109 -26.64 8.74 -9.38
CA THR A 109 -26.60 9.68 -10.51
C THR A 109 -25.68 10.83 -10.13
N ASP A 110 -24.63 11.07 -10.92
CA ASP A 110 -23.77 12.23 -10.74
C ASP A 110 -24.57 13.51 -11.03
N SER A 111 -24.73 14.36 -10.02
CA SER A 111 -25.47 15.62 -10.11
C SER A 111 -24.55 16.84 -10.21
N SER A 112 -23.24 16.63 -10.36
CA SER A 112 -22.29 17.71 -10.62
C SER A 112 -22.18 17.98 -12.13
N GLN A 113 -23.14 18.77 -12.63
CA GLN A 113 -23.04 19.51 -13.90
C GLN A 113 -22.89 21.00 -13.59
#